data_AF-A0A3D3SVG9-F1
#
_entry.id   AF-A0A3D3SVG9-F1
#
_cell.length_a   1.000
_cell.length_b   1.000
_cell.length_c   1.000
_cell.angle_alpha   90.00
_cell.angle_beta   90.00
_cell.angle_gamma   90.00
#
_symmetry.space_group_name_H-M   'P 1'
#
loop_
_entity.id
_entity.type
_entity.pdbx_description
1 polymer ?
#
loop_
_entity_poly.entity_id
_entity_poly.type
_entity_poly.pdbx_seq_one_letter_code
_entity_poly.pdbx_strand_id
1 'polypeptide(L)'
;MLSRLADHLFWMSRYIERAENTARMLDVQLQAAMLPSEASSIDAQWKTLLDLNELQEAYDKRYAKLSADKVLRFMLVDSSNPSSIINCLERARENARAVRGVLTTDIWEVVNNIWLEARSMVKDGSFVKEPARVFEWVKLQSHLFRGVTIGTLLKDEAFYFVRTGTFLERADNTARILDVKYLMVQDDFEERADFYFWSSLLRSVSAYEIYRKVYRDSFTPVRIAELLIQRGDMPRSLRACLDELLMNLSHVSSPGRQKALKQAGRIRSNLEYLSIDETFQDQMHEFLKQFVTQVNELGVIISHEFLVPLEASSGTTD
;
A
#
# COMPACT_ATOMS: atom_id res chain seq x y z
N MET A 1 24.92 -13.88 -5.09
CA MET A 1 25.16 -12.53 -4.54
C MET A 1 24.11 -11.53 -5.01
N LEU A 2 23.78 -11.50 -6.31
CA LEU A 2 22.72 -10.64 -6.90
C LEU A 2 21.33 -10.81 -6.25
N SER A 3 20.90 -12.04 -5.93
CA SER A 3 19.54 -12.25 -5.39
C SER A 3 19.32 -11.68 -3.97
N ARG A 4 20.37 -11.60 -3.13
CA ARG A 4 20.28 -10.95 -1.79
C ARG A 4 20.26 -9.43 -1.89
N LEU A 5 21.02 -8.85 -2.83
CA LEU A 5 20.94 -7.41 -3.10
C LEU A 5 19.55 -7.03 -3.59
N ALA A 6 19.03 -7.78 -4.58
CA ALA A 6 17.68 -7.60 -5.10
C ALA A 6 16.62 -7.74 -3.99
N ASP A 7 16.74 -8.74 -3.13
CA ASP A 7 15.82 -8.99 -2.00
C ASP A 7 15.71 -7.78 -1.07
N HIS A 8 16.84 -7.26 -0.61
CA HIS A 8 16.85 -6.09 0.26
C HIS A 8 16.31 -4.83 -0.44
N LEU A 9 16.66 -4.59 -1.71
CA LEU A 9 16.17 -3.43 -2.46
C LEU A 9 14.65 -3.49 -2.69
N PHE A 10 14.15 -4.67 -3.03
CA PHE A 10 12.73 -4.95 -3.20
C PHE A 10 11.96 -4.75 -1.89
N TRP A 11 12.43 -5.33 -0.78
CA TRP A 11 11.76 -5.19 0.51
C TRP A 11 11.88 -3.79 1.10
N MET A 12 13.02 -3.11 0.94
CA MET A 12 13.20 -1.72 1.37
C MET A 12 12.09 -0.83 0.81
N SER A 13 11.86 -0.90 -0.50
CA SER A 13 10.86 -0.05 -1.14
C SER A 13 9.43 -0.45 -0.81
N ARG A 14 9.14 -1.75 -0.66
CA ARG A 14 7.84 -2.24 -0.17
C ARG A 14 7.53 -1.72 1.23
N TYR A 15 8.48 -1.74 2.15
CA TYR A 15 8.24 -1.24 3.50
C TYR A 15 8.01 0.28 3.55
N ILE A 16 8.71 1.06 2.70
CA ILE A 16 8.46 2.51 2.60
C ILE A 16 7.07 2.78 2.02
N GLU A 17 6.69 2.11 0.93
CA GLU A 17 5.36 2.27 0.34
C GLU A 17 4.27 1.80 1.31
N ARG A 18 4.49 0.70 2.06
CA ARG A 18 3.56 0.23 3.10
C ARG A 18 3.36 1.25 4.20
N ALA A 19 4.43 1.86 4.71
CA ALA A 19 4.33 2.90 5.72
C ALA A 19 3.49 4.10 5.21
N GLU A 20 3.71 4.53 3.97
CA GLU A 20 2.90 5.58 3.33
C GLU A 20 1.43 5.17 3.18
N ASN A 21 1.18 3.94 2.72
CA ASN A 21 -0.15 3.39 2.52
C ASN A 21 -0.94 3.32 3.83
N THR A 22 -0.32 2.81 4.89
CA THR A 22 -0.89 2.77 6.24
C THR A 22 -1.19 4.18 6.75
N ALA A 23 -0.26 5.14 6.60
CA ALA A 23 -0.50 6.52 6.99
C ALA A 23 -1.71 7.14 6.27
N ARG A 24 -1.83 6.92 4.94
CA ARG A 24 -2.94 7.43 4.12
C ARG A 24 -4.30 6.86 4.54
N MET A 25 -4.32 5.56 4.81
CA MET A 25 -5.53 4.86 5.24
C MET A 25 -5.98 5.34 6.63
N LEU A 26 -5.05 5.45 7.59
CA LEU A 26 -5.35 5.92 8.94
C LEU A 26 -5.78 7.39 8.97
N ASP A 27 -5.18 8.24 8.13
CA ASP A 27 -5.54 9.65 8.00
C ASP A 27 -7.00 9.81 7.55
N VAL A 28 -7.44 9.02 6.57
CA VAL A 28 -8.84 8.98 6.15
C VAL A 28 -9.77 8.55 7.28
N GLN A 29 -9.44 7.47 8.00
CA GLN A 29 -10.30 7.02 9.10
C GLN A 29 -10.34 8.03 10.25
N LEU A 30 -9.22 8.69 10.53
CA LEU A 30 -9.17 9.74 11.54
C LEU A 30 -10.05 10.93 11.16
N GLN A 31 -10.06 11.32 9.89
CA GLN A 31 -10.94 12.38 9.38
C GLN A 31 -12.41 11.95 9.38
N ALA A 32 -12.71 10.71 8.98
CA ALA A 32 -14.07 10.16 8.99
C ALA A 32 -14.66 10.10 10.42
N ALA A 33 -13.84 9.74 11.42
CA ALA A 33 -14.25 9.73 12.82
C ALA A 33 -14.58 11.12 13.40
N MET A 34 -14.23 12.22 12.71
CA MET A 34 -14.61 13.59 13.11
C MET A 34 -15.98 14.02 12.56
N LEU A 35 -16.58 13.24 11.66
CA LEU A 35 -17.92 13.49 11.15
C LEU A 35 -18.97 13.00 12.16
N PRO A 36 -20.15 13.65 12.26
CA PRO A 36 -21.23 13.17 13.12
C PRO A 36 -21.64 11.75 12.75
N SER A 37 -21.43 10.79 13.65
CA SER A 37 -21.81 9.39 13.49
C SER A 37 -22.03 8.72 14.85
N GLU A 38 -22.73 7.60 14.87
CA GLU A 38 -22.90 6.77 16.06
C GLU A 38 -21.58 6.06 16.43
N ALA A 39 -21.31 5.88 17.72
CA ALA A 39 -20.07 5.25 18.19
C ALA A 39 -19.88 3.81 17.66
N SER A 40 -20.97 3.05 17.51
CA SER A 40 -20.99 1.71 16.90
C SER A 40 -20.50 1.71 15.45
N SER A 41 -20.85 2.75 14.68
CA SER A 41 -20.41 2.93 13.29
C SER A 41 -18.90 3.22 13.21
N ILE A 42 -18.35 3.96 14.18
CA ILE A 42 -16.92 4.26 14.23
C ILE A 42 -16.11 2.99 14.53
N ASP A 43 -16.52 2.18 15.51
CA ASP A 43 -15.85 0.92 15.83
C ASP A 43 -15.89 -0.07 14.64
N ALA A 44 -17.02 -0.15 13.94
CA ALA A 44 -17.13 -0.96 12.72
C ALA A 44 -16.12 -0.54 11.64
N GLN A 45 -15.91 0.77 11.43
CA GLN A 45 -14.93 1.27 10.46
C GLN A 45 -13.47 0.90 10.81
N TRP A 46 -13.11 0.94 12.10
CA TRP A 46 -11.79 0.50 12.56
C TRP A 46 -11.60 -1.01 12.43
N LYS A 47 -12.67 -1.79 12.65
CA LYS A 47 -12.65 -3.23 12.43
C LYS A 47 -12.44 -3.57 10.96
N THR A 48 -13.19 -2.96 10.05
CA THR A 48 -13.02 -3.17 8.60
C THR A 48 -11.58 -2.86 8.15
N LEU A 49 -10.96 -1.83 8.71
CA LEU A 49 -9.55 -1.52 8.44
C LEU A 49 -8.62 -2.67 8.86
N LEU A 50 -8.81 -3.23 10.05
CA LEU A 50 -8.01 -4.36 10.51
C LEU A 50 -8.24 -5.61 9.67
N ASP A 51 -9.49 -5.91 9.32
CA ASP A 51 -9.88 -7.05 8.51
C ASP A 51 -9.25 -6.98 7.11
N LEU A 52 -9.31 -5.81 6.45
CA LEU A 52 -8.72 -5.57 5.13
C LEU A 52 -7.21 -5.74 5.08
N ASN A 53 -6.54 -5.53 6.21
CA ASN A 53 -5.09 -5.70 6.32
C ASN A 53 -4.71 -7.07 6.90
N GLU A 54 -5.69 -7.94 7.15
CA GLU A 54 -5.49 -9.26 7.77
C GLU A 54 -4.83 -9.16 9.17
N LEU A 55 -5.15 -8.08 9.90
CA LEU A 55 -4.54 -7.73 11.19
C LEU A 55 -5.45 -7.96 12.39
N GLN A 56 -6.71 -8.33 12.19
CA GLN A 56 -7.70 -8.50 13.27
C GLN A 56 -7.24 -9.51 14.33
N GLU A 57 -6.77 -10.69 13.91
CA GLU A 57 -6.30 -11.72 14.86
C GLU A 57 -5.08 -11.26 15.67
N ALA A 58 -4.14 -10.57 15.02
CA ALA A 58 -2.95 -10.03 15.67
C ALA A 58 -3.31 -8.90 16.66
N TYR A 59 -4.31 -8.09 16.33
CA TYR A 59 -4.85 -7.05 17.20
C TYR A 59 -5.54 -7.67 18.43
N ASP A 60 -6.41 -8.66 18.24
CA ASP A 60 -7.17 -9.29 19.33
C ASP A 60 -6.27 -10.02 20.34
N LYS A 61 -5.14 -10.58 19.89
CA LYS A 61 -4.09 -11.13 20.76
C LYS A 61 -3.46 -10.06 21.67
N ARG A 62 -3.46 -8.80 21.24
CA ARG A 62 -2.81 -7.68 21.93
C ARG A 62 -3.78 -6.85 22.77
N TYR A 63 -5.00 -6.65 22.30
CA TYR A 63 -5.99 -5.75 22.87
C TYR A 63 -7.35 -6.44 23.02
N ALA A 64 -7.90 -6.48 24.25
CA ALA A 64 -9.18 -7.14 24.53
C ALA A 64 -10.43 -6.43 24.00
N LYS A 65 -10.32 -5.15 23.61
CA LYS A 65 -11.44 -4.35 23.10
C LYS A 65 -10.97 -3.47 21.95
N LEU A 66 -11.79 -3.36 20.92
CA LEU A 66 -11.61 -2.41 19.84
C LEU A 66 -11.80 -0.98 20.36
N SER A 67 -10.92 -0.08 19.95
CA SER A 67 -11.06 1.37 20.16
C SER A 67 -10.09 2.09 19.25
N ALA A 68 -10.47 3.25 18.71
CA ALA A 68 -9.65 4.06 17.81
C ALA A 68 -8.21 4.28 18.32
N ASP A 69 -8.04 4.68 19.59
CA ASP A 69 -6.73 4.92 20.21
C ASP A 69 -5.81 3.70 20.17
N LYS A 70 -6.35 2.53 20.53
CA LYS A 70 -5.59 1.26 20.50
C LYS A 70 -5.25 0.83 19.09
N VAL A 71 -6.16 0.99 18.14
CA VAL A 71 -5.91 0.66 16.72
C VAL A 71 -4.83 1.58 16.16
N LEU A 72 -4.91 2.89 16.43
CA LEU A 72 -3.86 3.85 16.06
C LEU A 72 -2.52 3.41 16.67
N ARG A 73 -2.46 3.12 17.97
CA ARG A 73 -1.23 2.70 18.63
C ARG A 73 -0.66 1.40 18.04
N PHE A 74 -1.53 0.44 17.73
CA PHE A 74 -1.19 -0.83 17.10
C PHE A 74 -0.59 -0.66 15.68
N MET A 75 -1.19 0.22 14.88
CA MET A 75 -0.77 0.47 13.50
C MET A 75 0.42 1.43 13.40
N LEU A 76 0.65 2.24 14.42
CA LEU A 76 1.71 3.25 14.41
C LEU A 76 3.02 2.74 15.02
N VAL A 77 2.97 2.21 16.25
CA VAL A 77 4.18 2.02 17.08
C VAL A 77 4.29 0.64 17.73
N ASP A 78 3.28 -0.21 17.62
CA ASP A 78 3.35 -1.53 18.27
C ASP A 78 4.31 -2.45 17.51
N SER A 79 5.36 -2.90 18.23
CA SER A 79 6.40 -3.76 17.68
C SER A 79 5.89 -5.17 17.38
N SER A 80 4.77 -5.60 17.97
CA SER A 80 4.18 -6.91 17.66
C SER A 80 3.46 -6.93 16.31
N ASN A 81 3.21 -5.77 15.71
CA ASN A 81 2.64 -5.65 14.38
C ASN A 81 3.74 -5.43 13.35
N PRO A 82 4.10 -6.42 12.50
CA PRO A 82 5.12 -6.26 11.46
C PRO A 82 4.79 -5.17 10.43
N SER A 83 3.50 -4.82 10.30
CA SER A 83 2.98 -3.80 9.40
C SER A 83 2.80 -2.44 10.07
N SER A 84 3.20 -2.27 11.34
CA SER A 84 3.18 -0.94 11.95
C SER A 84 4.15 0.00 11.23
N ILE A 85 3.85 1.30 11.21
CA ILE A 85 4.68 2.30 10.54
C ILE A 85 6.12 2.23 11.05
N ILE A 86 6.33 2.15 12.37
CA ILE A 86 7.67 2.06 12.95
C ILE A 86 8.41 0.79 12.52
N ASN A 87 7.77 -0.38 12.53
CA ASN A 87 8.40 -1.62 12.07
C ASN A 87 8.74 -1.56 10.58
N CYS A 88 7.88 -0.98 9.75
CA CYS A 88 8.15 -0.79 8.33
C CYS A 88 9.37 0.12 8.11
N LEU A 89 9.43 1.26 8.80
CA LEU A 89 10.56 2.20 8.69
C LEU A 89 11.88 1.58 9.18
N GLU A 90 11.84 0.81 10.28
CA GLU A 90 13.00 0.08 10.77
C GLU A 90 13.49 -0.93 9.73
N ARG A 91 12.59 -1.79 9.23
CA ARG A 91 12.93 -2.80 8.22
C ARG A 91 13.42 -2.19 6.92
N ALA A 92 12.85 -1.07 6.48
CA ALA A 92 13.34 -0.33 5.32
C ALA A 92 14.80 0.10 5.53
N ARG A 93 15.12 0.66 6.70
CA ARG A 93 16.46 1.12 7.05
C ARG A 93 17.46 -0.03 7.18
N GLU A 94 17.06 -1.16 7.75
CA GLU A 94 17.94 -2.34 7.85
C GLU A 94 18.22 -2.97 6.49
N ASN A 95 17.21 -3.03 5.60
CA ASN A 95 17.43 -3.44 4.21
C ASN A 95 18.37 -2.47 3.47
N ALA A 96 18.17 -1.15 3.62
CA ALA A 96 19.05 -0.14 3.05
C ALA A 96 20.50 -0.28 3.56
N ARG A 97 20.67 -0.62 4.85
CA ARG A 97 21.98 -0.81 5.49
C ARG A 97 22.70 -2.01 4.89
N ALA A 98 21.98 -3.11 4.66
CA ALA A 98 22.52 -4.33 4.08
C ALA A 98 23.04 -4.13 2.64
N VAL A 99 22.49 -3.17 1.91
CA VAL A 99 22.84 -2.89 0.50
C VAL A 99 23.43 -1.50 0.29
N ARG A 100 23.99 -0.89 1.34
CA ARG A 100 24.57 0.47 1.28
C ARG A 100 25.56 0.65 0.13
N GLY A 101 26.32 -0.38 -0.22
CA GLY A 101 27.31 -0.32 -1.30
C GLY A 101 26.71 -0.17 -2.71
N VAL A 102 25.41 -0.39 -2.89
CA VAL A 102 24.69 -0.25 -4.16
C VAL A 102 23.80 1.00 -4.17
N LEU A 103 23.46 1.55 -3.01
CA LEU A 103 22.69 2.78 -2.90
C LEU A 103 23.58 4.00 -3.11
N THR A 104 23.00 5.08 -3.64
CA THR A 104 23.63 6.39 -3.56
C THR A 104 23.66 6.88 -2.11
N THR A 105 24.62 7.76 -1.81
CA THR A 105 24.70 8.42 -0.50
C THR A 105 23.37 9.11 -0.17
N ASP A 106 22.75 9.77 -1.14
CA ASP A 106 21.48 10.48 -0.95
C ASP A 106 20.34 9.56 -0.52
N ILE A 107 20.19 8.40 -1.15
CA ILE A 107 19.14 7.43 -0.76
C ILE A 107 19.40 6.92 0.66
N TRP A 108 20.65 6.57 0.97
CA TRP A 108 21.01 6.12 2.31
C TRP A 108 20.69 7.20 3.37
N GLU A 109 21.07 8.46 3.11
CA GLU A 109 20.84 9.56 4.04
C GLU A 109 19.34 9.76 4.28
N VAL A 110 18.52 9.75 3.22
CA VAL A 110 17.07 9.86 3.34
C VAL A 110 16.51 8.74 4.22
N VAL A 111 16.78 7.47 3.89
CA VAL A 111 16.22 6.34 4.66
C VAL A 111 16.71 6.34 6.11
N ASN A 112 17.98 6.67 6.35
CA ASN A 112 18.53 6.76 7.70
C ASN A 112 17.93 7.92 8.50
N ASN A 113 17.75 9.09 7.88
CA ASN A 113 17.16 10.27 8.53
C ASN A 113 15.68 10.02 8.87
N ILE A 114 14.91 9.39 7.97
CA ILE A 114 13.53 8.97 8.23
C ILE A 114 13.46 8.13 9.50
N TRP A 115 14.35 7.14 9.63
CA TRP A 115 14.38 6.28 10.82
C TRP A 115 14.76 7.04 12.10
N LEU A 116 15.79 7.89 12.05
CA LEU A 116 16.23 8.66 13.21
C LEU A 116 15.15 9.63 13.71
N GLU A 117 14.47 10.31 12.78
CA GLU A 117 13.38 11.23 13.10
C GLU A 117 12.16 10.47 13.64
N ALA A 118 11.78 9.35 13.03
CA ALA A 118 10.72 8.47 13.54
C ALA A 118 10.97 8.05 14.99
N ARG A 119 12.20 7.61 15.30
CA ARG A 119 12.58 7.26 16.68
C ARG A 119 12.47 8.43 17.65
N SER A 120 12.85 9.63 17.21
CA SER A 120 12.70 10.83 18.03
C SER A 120 11.23 11.12 18.35
N MET A 121 10.38 11.06 17.32
CA MET A 121 8.93 11.28 17.44
C MET A 121 8.21 10.18 18.25
N VAL A 122 8.74 8.96 18.30
CA VAL A 122 8.24 7.93 19.22
C VAL A 122 8.64 8.26 20.66
N LYS A 123 9.89 8.69 20.87
CA LYS A 123 10.43 9.01 22.20
C LYS A 123 9.75 10.21 22.86
N ASP A 124 9.39 11.24 22.09
CA ASP A 124 8.66 12.42 22.60
C ASP A 124 7.12 12.21 22.67
N GLY A 125 6.65 11.10 22.09
CA GLY A 125 5.24 10.70 22.06
C GLY A 125 4.42 11.33 20.95
N SER A 126 5.03 12.02 19.98
CA SER A 126 4.36 12.65 18.83
C SER A 126 3.51 11.65 18.03
N PHE A 127 3.97 10.39 17.88
CA PHE A 127 3.23 9.34 17.16
C PHE A 127 1.82 9.11 17.73
N VAL A 128 1.63 9.26 19.03
CA VAL A 128 0.32 9.04 19.68
C VAL A 128 -0.43 10.36 19.89
N LYS A 129 0.29 11.45 20.21
CA LYS A 129 -0.32 12.74 20.53
C LYS A 129 -0.76 13.52 19.28
N GLU A 130 -0.07 13.35 18.16
CA GLU A 130 -0.27 14.12 16.93
C GLU A 130 -0.29 13.22 15.68
N PRO A 131 -1.18 12.20 15.61
CA PRO A 131 -1.18 11.20 14.54
C PRO A 131 -1.32 11.81 13.14
N ALA A 132 -2.16 12.84 12.97
CA ALA A 132 -2.31 13.55 11.70
C ALA A 132 -1.00 14.17 11.20
N ARG A 133 -0.21 14.78 12.10
CA ARG A 133 1.11 15.34 11.76
C ARG A 133 2.07 14.23 11.34
N VAL A 134 2.02 13.08 12.01
CA VAL A 134 2.83 11.91 11.67
C VAL A 134 2.46 11.36 10.30
N PHE A 135 1.17 11.29 9.95
CA PHE A 135 0.73 10.81 8.64
C PHE A 135 1.23 11.70 7.50
N GLU A 136 1.12 13.03 7.64
CA GLU A 136 1.69 13.97 6.67
C GLU A 136 3.20 13.84 6.55
N TRP A 137 3.89 13.69 7.69
CA TRP A 137 5.33 13.47 7.71
C TRP A 137 5.71 12.19 6.95
N VAL A 138 5.08 11.04 7.21
CA VAL A 138 5.35 9.78 6.48
C VAL A 138 5.12 9.95 4.97
N LYS A 139 4.03 10.61 4.56
CA LYS A 139 3.73 10.89 3.14
C LYS A 139 4.83 11.71 2.49
N LEU A 140 5.28 12.78 3.16
CA LEU A 140 6.37 13.64 2.67
C LEU A 140 7.69 12.87 2.55
N GLN A 141 8.03 12.05 3.54
CA GLN A 141 9.24 11.24 3.54
C GLN A 141 9.26 10.21 2.40
N SER A 142 8.12 9.57 2.12
CA SER A 142 8.01 8.67 0.96
C SER A 142 8.18 9.42 -0.36
N HIS A 143 7.64 10.63 -0.48
CA HIS A 143 7.83 11.48 -1.67
C HIS A 143 9.30 11.88 -1.86
N LEU A 144 9.99 12.24 -0.77
CA LEU A 144 11.42 12.52 -0.79
C LEU A 144 12.23 11.29 -1.22
N PHE A 145 11.97 10.13 -0.61
CA PHE A 145 12.63 8.87 -1.00
C PHE A 145 12.44 8.55 -2.49
N ARG A 146 11.21 8.68 -2.99
CA ARG A 146 10.91 8.45 -4.42
C ARG A 146 11.64 9.44 -5.32
N GLY A 147 11.65 10.73 -4.96
CA GLY A 147 12.34 11.78 -5.72
C GLY A 147 13.85 11.54 -5.80
N VAL A 148 14.47 11.24 -4.65
CA VAL A 148 15.91 10.95 -4.57
C VAL A 148 16.27 9.66 -5.31
N THR A 149 15.44 8.62 -5.21
CA THR A 149 15.62 7.38 -5.97
C THR A 149 15.65 7.64 -7.47
N ILE A 150 14.67 8.39 -8.00
CA ILE A 150 14.57 8.69 -9.43
C ILE A 150 15.68 9.64 -9.88
N GLY A 151 16.07 10.59 -9.03
CA GLY A 151 17.05 11.62 -9.38
C GLY A 151 18.52 11.19 -9.30
N THR A 152 18.85 10.16 -8.50
CA THR A 152 20.25 9.85 -8.18
C THR A 152 20.68 8.42 -8.52
N LEU A 153 19.78 7.45 -8.47
CA LEU A 153 20.15 6.05 -8.69
C LEU A 153 20.38 5.78 -10.18
N LEU A 154 21.47 5.07 -10.50
CA LEU A 154 21.71 4.58 -11.85
C LEU A 154 20.56 3.65 -12.28
N LYS A 155 20.08 3.79 -13.52
CA LYS A 155 18.99 2.95 -14.06
C LYS A 155 19.47 1.55 -14.45
N ASP A 156 19.97 0.83 -13.46
CA ASP A 156 20.40 -0.57 -13.54
C ASP A 156 19.43 -1.49 -12.78
N GLU A 157 19.81 -2.76 -12.56
CA GLU A 157 18.98 -3.73 -11.85
C GLU A 157 18.54 -3.22 -10.46
N ALA A 158 19.37 -2.46 -9.74
CA ALA A 158 19.03 -1.97 -8.41
C ALA A 158 17.83 -1.02 -8.46
N PHE A 159 17.85 -0.10 -9.43
CA PHE A 159 16.73 0.80 -9.69
C PHE A 159 15.45 0.04 -10.04
N TYR A 160 15.54 -0.96 -10.91
CA TYR A 160 14.37 -1.73 -11.31
C TYR A 160 13.79 -2.58 -10.15
N PHE A 161 14.62 -3.13 -9.25
CA PHE A 161 14.12 -3.86 -8.08
C PHE A 161 13.44 -2.94 -7.05
N VAL A 162 14.01 -1.75 -6.79
CA VAL A 162 13.37 -0.73 -5.95
C VAL A 162 11.99 -0.37 -6.51
N ARG A 163 11.89 -0.10 -7.81
CA ARG A 163 10.59 0.23 -8.45
C ARG A 163 9.64 -0.96 -8.47
N THR A 164 10.13 -2.17 -8.70
CA THR A 164 9.30 -3.39 -8.68
C THR A 164 8.63 -3.57 -7.33
N GLY A 165 9.37 -3.45 -6.22
CA GLY A 165 8.78 -3.50 -4.88
C GLY A 165 7.73 -2.39 -4.65
N THR A 166 8.06 -1.16 -5.06
CA THR A 166 7.18 0.00 -4.91
C THR A 166 5.82 -0.20 -5.58
N PHE A 167 5.81 -0.59 -6.86
CA PHE A 167 4.57 -0.70 -7.61
C PHE A 167 3.77 -1.96 -7.28
N LEU A 168 4.42 -3.04 -6.82
CA LEU A 168 3.72 -4.22 -6.31
C LEU A 168 2.94 -3.90 -5.04
N GLU A 169 3.59 -3.24 -4.07
CA GLU A 169 2.93 -2.83 -2.82
C GLU A 169 1.82 -1.80 -3.06
N ARG A 170 2.03 -0.87 -3.98
CA ARG A 170 1.02 0.13 -4.35
C ARG A 170 -0.20 -0.49 -5.01
N ALA A 171 -0.01 -1.46 -5.91
CA ALA A 171 -1.11 -2.16 -6.57
C ALA A 171 -1.98 -2.91 -5.56
N ASP A 172 -1.36 -3.66 -4.65
CA ASP A 172 -2.05 -4.36 -3.55
C ASP A 172 -2.87 -3.38 -2.70
N ASN A 173 -2.24 -2.30 -2.22
CA ASN A 173 -2.92 -1.34 -1.36
C ASN A 173 -4.05 -0.58 -2.06
N THR A 174 -3.89 -0.16 -3.32
CA THR A 174 -4.98 0.49 -4.05
C THR A 174 -6.20 -0.43 -4.15
N ALA A 175 -6.00 -1.73 -4.40
CA ALA A 175 -7.10 -2.68 -4.46
C ALA A 175 -7.79 -2.83 -3.09
N ARG A 176 -7.03 -2.98 -2.00
CA ARG A 176 -7.57 -3.07 -0.63
C ARG A 176 -8.34 -1.81 -0.21
N ILE A 177 -7.84 -0.63 -0.54
CA ILE A 177 -8.54 0.64 -0.25
C ILE A 177 -9.86 0.74 -1.03
N LEU A 178 -9.87 0.33 -2.29
CA LEU A 178 -11.09 0.34 -3.10
C LEU A 178 -12.14 -0.65 -2.55
N ASP A 179 -11.68 -1.78 -2.03
CA ASP A 179 -12.53 -2.86 -1.52
C ASP A 179 -13.27 -2.52 -0.21
N VAL A 180 -12.79 -1.52 0.56
CA VAL A 180 -13.41 -1.05 1.81
C VAL A 180 -14.91 -0.80 1.64
N LYS A 181 -15.32 -0.15 0.55
CA LYS A 181 -16.73 0.18 0.31
C LYS A 181 -17.58 -1.05 0.06
N TYR A 182 -17.03 -2.01 -0.67
CA TYR A 182 -17.73 -3.20 -1.12
C TYR A 182 -17.84 -4.26 -0.01
N LEU A 183 -16.96 -4.22 0.99
CA LEU A 183 -17.11 -4.98 2.24
C LEU A 183 -18.16 -4.41 3.20
N MET A 184 -18.41 -3.10 3.17
CA MET A 184 -19.38 -2.42 4.04
C MET A 184 -20.83 -2.51 3.53
N VAL A 185 -21.09 -3.32 2.49
CA VAL A 185 -22.41 -3.46 1.86
C VAL A 185 -23.32 -4.29 2.77
N GLN A 186 -24.08 -3.62 3.64
CA GLN A 186 -25.41 -4.09 4.05
C GLN A 186 -26.33 -3.07 4.76
N ASP A 187 -25.99 -1.78 4.85
CA ASP A 187 -26.94 -0.75 5.30
C ASP A 187 -27.05 0.37 4.26
N ASP A 188 -28.29 0.79 3.98
CA ASP A 188 -28.63 1.94 3.12
C ASP A 188 -27.95 3.20 3.67
N PHE A 189 -26.74 3.49 3.19
CA PHE A 189 -26.09 4.76 3.48
C PHE A 189 -26.84 5.87 2.74
N GLU A 190 -27.22 6.94 3.46
CA GLU A 190 -27.70 8.17 2.84
C GLU A 190 -26.68 8.66 1.79
N GLU A 191 -27.15 9.17 0.65
CA GLU A 191 -26.34 9.70 -0.47
C GLU A 191 -25.20 10.64 -0.04
N ARG A 192 -25.39 11.33 1.09
CA ARG A 192 -24.40 12.23 1.69
C ARG A 192 -23.21 11.49 2.31
N ALA A 193 -23.43 10.35 2.96
CA ALA A 193 -22.37 9.54 3.54
C ALA A 193 -21.46 8.94 2.45
N ASP A 194 -22.06 8.55 1.31
CA ASP A 194 -21.34 8.07 0.13
C ASP A 194 -20.41 9.13 -0.45
N PHE A 195 -20.88 10.38 -0.57
CA PHE A 195 -20.03 11.47 -1.03
C PHE A 195 -18.78 11.69 -0.15
N TYR A 196 -18.94 11.66 1.17
CA TYR A 196 -17.81 11.82 2.10
C TYR A 196 -16.85 10.64 2.02
N PHE A 197 -17.38 9.41 1.98
CA PHE A 197 -16.56 8.22 1.82
C PHE A 197 -15.70 8.30 0.55
N TRP A 198 -16.32 8.54 -0.61
CA TRP A 198 -15.62 8.62 -1.89
C TRP A 198 -14.62 9.78 -1.93
N SER A 199 -14.97 10.93 -1.34
CA SER A 199 -14.05 12.05 -1.20
C SER A 199 -12.80 11.66 -0.42
N SER A 200 -12.97 11.03 0.74
CA SER A 200 -11.86 10.61 1.60
C SER A 200 -11.03 9.51 0.94
N LEU A 201 -11.66 8.51 0.34
CA LEU A 201 -10.97 7.48 -0.44
C LEU A 201 -10.11 8.10 -1.53
N LEU A 202 -10.67 8.97 -2.37
CA LEU A 202 -9.92 9.65 -3.42
C LEU A 202 -8.78 10.51 -2.85
N ARG A 203 -8.94 11.15 -1.69
CA ARG A 203 -7.86 11.88 -1.02
C ARG A 203 -6.74 10.95 -0.55
N SER A 204 -7.05 9.77 0.01
CA SER A 204 -6.03 8.80 0.45
C SER A 204 -5.08 8.45 -0.69
N VAL A 205 -5.63 8.20 -1.89
CA VAL A 205 -4.86 7.83 -3.08
C VAL A 205 -4.46 9.04 -3.95
N SER A 206 -4.64 10.27 -3.46
CA SER A 206 -4.29 11.52 -4.17
C SER A 206 -4.98 11.66 -5.54
N ALA A 207 -6.20 11.14 -5.65
CA ALA A 207 -7.03 11.13 -6.85
C ALA A 207 -8.17 12.16 -6.83
N TYR A 208 -8.39 12.88 -5.73
CA TYR A 208 -9.54 13.79 -5.60
C TYR A 208 -9.57 14.88 -6.68
N GLU A 209 -8.47 15.61 -6.83
CA GLU A 209 -8.32 16.65 -7.85
C GLU A 209 -8.28 16.06 -9.26
N ILE A 210 -7.70 14.87 -9.42
CA ILE A 210 -7.61 14.15 -10.70
C ILE A 210 -9.01 13.73 -11.17
N TYR A 211 -9.85 13.20 -10.28
CA TYR A 211 -11.23 12.83 -10.59
C TYR A 211 -12.00 14.02 -11.15
N ARG A 212 -11.94 15.16 -10.46
CA ARG A 212 -12.65 16.38 -10.89
C ARG A 212 -12.12 16.91 -12.21
N LYS A 213 -10.83 16.75 -12.50
CA LYS A 213 -10.22 17.09 -13.80
C LYS A 213 -10.73 16.18 -14.93
N VAL A 214 -10.85 14.88 -14.67
CA VAL A 214 -11.21 13.86 -15.67
C VAL A 214 -12.71 13.84 -15.97
N TYR A 215 -13.56 13.76 -14.95
CA TYR A 215 -14.99 13.53 -15.12
C TYR A 215 -15.85 14.80 -15.01
N ARG A 216 -15.37 15.84 -14.32
CA ARG A 216 -16.06 17.13 -14.13
C ARG A 216 -17.49 17.03 -13.58
N ASP A 217 -17.76 15.99 -12.79
CA ASP A 217 -19.11 15.62 -12.36
C ASP A 217 -19.08 15.11 -10.90
N SER A 218 -20.25 14.74 -10.37
CA SER A 218 -20.38 14.11 -9.05
C SER A 218 -19.64 12.77 -8.97
N PHE A 219 -19.30 12.36 -7.75
CA PHE A 219 -18.67 11.08 -7.50
C PHE A 219 -19.65 9.95 -7.74
N THR A 220 -19.35 9.09 -8.72
CA THR A 220 -20.07 7.84 -8.94
C THR A 220 -19.13 6.64 -8.74
N PRO A 221 -19.60 5.54 -8.11
CA PRO A 221 -18.77 4.36 -7.88
C PRO A 221 -18.13 3.81 -9.16
N VAL A 222 -18.90 3.74 -10.27
CA VAL A 222 -18.42 3.27 -11.59
C VAL A 222 -17.21 4.07 -12.07
N ARG A 223 -17.27 5.41 -12.00
CA ARG A 223 -16.16 6.26 -12.47
C ARG A 223 -14.95 6.22 -11.53
N ILE A 224 -15.18 6.04 -10.23
CA ILE A 224 -14.07 5.87 -9.27
C ILE A 224 -13.36 4.54 -9.53
N ALA A 225 -14.12 3.47 -9.75
CA ALA A 225 -13.59 2.18 -10.15
C ALA A 225 -12.81 2.28 -11.47
N GLU A 226 -13.37 2.91 -12.51
CA GLU A 226 -12.66 3.16 -13.78
C GLU A 226 -11.34 3.93 -13.57
N LEU A 227 -11.36 5.02 -12.78
CA LEU A 227 -10.19 5.83 -12.47
C LEU A 227 -9.09 5.04 -11.75
N LEU A 228 -9.47 4.22 -10.77
CA LEU A 228 -8.52 3.51 -9.90
C LEU A 228 -8.16 2.12 -10.41
N ILE A 229 -8.89 1.55 -11.36
CA ILE A 229 -8.59 0.24 -11.94
C ILE A 229 -7.97 0.38 -13.33
N GLN A 230 -8.59 1.14 -14.23
CA GLN A 230 -8.34 1.05 -15.68
C GLN A 230 -7.54 2.20 -16.28
N ARG A 231 -7.51 3.37 -15.63
CA ARG A 231 -6.81 4.54 -16.18
C ARG A 231 -5.30 4.45 -15.99
N GLY A 232 -4.56 4.21 -17.08
CA GLY A 232 -3.09 4.15 -17.06
C GLY A 232 -2.40 5.49 -16.76
N ASP A 233 -3.12 6.61 -16.85
CA ASP A 233 -2.62 7.95 -16.53
C ASP A 233 -2.86 8.38 -15.06
N MET A 234 -3.55 7.55 -14.27
CA MET A 234 -3.72 7.73 -12.83
C MET A 234 -2.58 7.03 -12.08
N PRO A 235 -1.66 7.74 -11.39
CA PRO A 235 -0.41 7.15 -10.87
C PRO A 235 -0.55 5.99 -9.89
N ARG A 236 -1.70 5.88 -9.21
CA ARG A 236 -2.00 4.82 -8.25
C ARG A 236 -3.00 3.79 -8.78
N SER A 237 -3.48 3.91 -10.02
CA SER A 237 -4.42 2.92 -10.54
C SER A 237 -3.77 1.55 -10.66
N LEU A 238 -4.59 0.49 -10.60
CA LEU A 238 -4.12 -0.89 -10.75
C LEU A 238 -3.37 -1.06 -12.08
N ARG A 239 -3.95 -0.56 -13.18
CA ARG A 239 -3.31 -0.58 -14.50
C ARG A 239 -1.96 0.14 -14.51
N ALA A 240 -1.89 1.38 -14.03
CA ALA A 240 -0.64 2.14 -14.03
C ALA A 240 0.46 1.45 -13.22
N CYS A 241 0.10 0.85 -12.07
CA CYS A 241 1.05 0.08 -11.27
C CYS A 241 1.53 -1.17 -12.01
N LEU A 242 0.66 -1.88 -12.73
CA LEU A 242 1.06 -3.05 -13.52
C LEU A 242 1.86 -2.70 -14.77
N ASP A 243 1.55 -1.58 -15.43
CA ASP A 243 2.35 -1.07 -16.57
C ASP A 243 3.78 -0.78 -16.12
N GLU A 244 3.94 -0.16 -14.94
CA GLU A 244 5.26 0.08 -14.35
C GLU A 244 5.95 -1.21 -13.90
N LEU A 245 5.23 -2.16 -13.28
CA LEU A 245 5.79 -3.47 -12.95
C LEU A 245 6.29 -4.20 -14.19
N LEU A 246 5.52 -4.22 -15.28
CA LEU A 246 5.92 -4.82 -16.54
C LEU A 246 7.17 -4.19 -17.11
N MET A 247 7.24 -2.86 -17.12
CA MET A 247 8.44 -2.13 -17.56
C MET A 247 9.66 -2.55 -16.73
N ASN A 248 9.56 -2.49 -15.40
CA ASN A 248 10.69 -2.82 -14.52
C ASN A 248 11.10 -4.30 -14.65
N LEU A 249 10.14 -5.23 -14.70
CA LEU A 249 10.40 -6.67 -14.87
C LEU A 249 11.07 -6.96 -16.21
N SER A 250 10.72 -6.25 -17.29
CA SER A 250 11.33 -6.44 -18.61
C SER A 250 12.84 -6.15 -18.62
N HIS A 251 13.32 -5.28 -17.72
CA HIS A 251 14.73 -4.92 -17.60
C HIS A 251 15.54 -5.90 -16.72
N VAL A 252 14.90 -6.67 -15.84
CA VAL A 252 15.57 -7.65 -14.96
C VAL A 252 15.35 -9.10 -15.40
N SER A 253 14.36 -9.34 -16.27
CA SER A 253 14.11 -10.63 -16.89
C SER A 253 15.18 -11.01 -17.91
N SER A 254 15.43 -12.32 -18.03
CA SER A 254 16.35 -12.90 -19.02
C SER A 254 15.71 -14.15 -19.66
N PRO A 255 16.22 -14.66 -20.79
CA PRO A 255 15.79 -15.97 -21.29
C PRO A 255 15.84 -17.02 -20.16
N GLY A 256 14.73 -17.71 -19.90
CA GLY A 256 14.58 -18.65 -18.79
C GLY A 256 14.06 -18.08 -17.46
N ARG A 257 14.01 -16.75 -17.27
CA ARG A 257 13.46 -16.05 -16.08
C ARG A 257 12.42 -15.01 -16.49
N GLN A 258 11.23 -15.48 -16.82
CA GLN A 258 10.14 -14.67 -17.36
C GLN A 258 8.78 -14.98 -16.73
N LYS A 259 8.71 -15.82 -15.68
CA LYS A 259 7.42 -16.21 -15.09
C LYS A 259 6.72 -15.00 -14.47
N ALA A 260 7.44 -14.15 -13.73
CA ALA A 260 6.92 -12.92 -13.17
C ALA A 260 6.45 -11.96 -14.26
N LEU A 261 7.27 -11.75 -15.30
CA LEU A 261 6.93 -10.89 -16.44
C LEU A 261 5.65 -11.37 -17.14
N LYS A 262 5.53 -12.67 -17.40
CA LYS A 262 4.34 -13.28 -18.02
C LYS A 262 3.11 -13.17 -17.13
N GLN A 263 3.25 -13.42 -15.83
CA GLN A 263 2.14 -13.31 -14.88
C GLN A 263 1.65 -11.86 -14.76
N ALA A 264 2.56 -10.90 -14.61
CA ALA A 264 2.22 -9.47 -14.60
C ALA A 264 1.51 -9.06 -15.91
N GLY A 265 1.96 -9.58 -17.06
CA GLY A 265 1.33 -9.32 -18.37
C GLY A 265 -0.08 -9.88 -18.50
N ARG A 266 -0.33 -11.04 -17.88
CA ARG A 266 -1.66 -11.65 -17.80
C ARG A 266 -2.60 -10.79 -16.95
N ILE A 267 -2.19 -10.41 -15.74
CA ILE A 267 -3.01 -9.58 -14.84
C ILE A 267 -3.29 -8.23 -15.51
N ARG A 268 -2.28 -7.57 -16.10
CA ARG A 268 -2.45 -6.29 -16.81
C ARG A 268 -3.43 -6.40 -17.97
N SER A 269 -3.38 -7.48 -18.74
CA SER A 269 -4.31 -7.70 -19.85
C SER A 269 -5.74 -7.91 -19.37
N ASN A 270 -5.95 -8.61 -18.25
CA ASN A 270 -7.27 -8.73 -17.65
C ASN A 270 -7.85 -7.35 -17.26
N LEU A 271 -7.02 -6.44 -16.73
CA LEU A 271 -7.44 -5.08 -16.41
C LEU A 271 -7.82 -4.25 -17.65
N GLU A 272 -7.05 -4.39 -18.73
CA GLU A 272 -7.28 -3.64 -19.97
C GLU A 272 -8.60 -4.01 -20.65
N TYR A 273 -9.00 -5.28 -20.60
CA TYR A 273 -10.22 -5.77 -21.24
C TYR A 273 -11.41 -5.91 -20.29
N LEU A 274 -11.28 -5.44 -19.05
CA LEU A 274 -12.39 -5.42 -18.09
C LEU A 274 -13.48 -4.45 -18.56
N SER A 275 -14.75 -4.82 -18.41
CA SER A 275 -15.87 -3.88 -18.57
C SER A 275 -16.33 -3.46 -17.18
N ILE A 276 -16.15 -2.18 -16.84
CA ILE A 276 -16.68 -1.61 -15.61
C ILE A 276 -17.97 -0.88 -15.95
N ASP A 277 -19.09 -1.50 -15.61
CA ASP A 277 -20.44 -0.93 -15.73
C ASP A 277 -21.20 -1.12 -14.40
N GLU A 278 -22.47 -0.71 -14.36
CA GLU A 278 -23.28 -0.83 -13.14
C GLU A 278 -23.48 -2.29 -12.70
N THR A 279 -23.54 -3.24 -13.65
CA THR A 279 -23.71 -4.67 -13.34
C THR A 279 -22.44 -5.30 -12.77
N PHE A 280 -21.28 -4.68 -13.02
CA PHE A 280 -20.02 -5.11 -12.45
C PHE A 280 -19.86 -4.76 -10.97
N GLN A 281 -20.69 -3.84 -10.42
CA GLN A 281 -20.56 -3.43 -9.01
C GLN A 281 -20.77 -4.60 -8.03
N ASP A 282 -21.71 -5.49 -8.32
CA ASP A 282 -22.01 -6.67 -7.48
C ASP A 282 -20.85 -7.69 -7.46
N GLN A 283 -19.98 -7.64 -8.46
CA GLN A 283 -18.83 -8.53 -8.60
C GLN A 283 -17.52 -7.85 -8.17
N MET A 284 -17.56 -6.58 -7.77
CA MET A 284 -16.36 -5.78 -7.50
C MET A 284 -15.54 -6.33 -6.34
N HIS A 285 -16.19 -6.72 -5.23
CA HIS A 285 -15.50 -7.28 -4.07
C HIS A 285 -14.71 -8.54 -4.45
N GLU A 286 -15.37 -9.48 -5.13
CA GLU A 286 -14.74 -10.74 -5.55
C GLU A 286 -13.61 -10.48 -6.56
N PHE A 287 -13.80 -9.55 -7.49
CA PHE A 287 -12.74 -9.13 -8.42
C PHE A 287 -11.52 -8.56 -7.69
N LEU A 288 -11.70 -7.64 -6.74
CA LEU A 288 -10.59 -7.02 -6.01
C LEU A 288 -9.87 -8.02 -5.12
N LYS A 289 -10.59 -8.94 -4.48
CA LYS A 289 -10.03 -10.05 -3.70
C LYS A 289 -9.19 -11.00 -4.57
N GLN A 290 -9.68 -11.34 -5.75
CA GLN A 290 -8.92 -12.14 -6.72
C GLN A 290 -7.69 -11.38 -7.22
N PHE A 291 -7.80 -10.08 -7.47
CA PHE A 291 -6.67 -9.24 -7.86
C PHE A 291 -5.58 -9.21 -6.79
N VAL A 292 -5.93 -8.98 -5.52
CA VAL A 292 -5.00 -9.03 -4.38
C VAL A 292 -4.29 -10.39 -4.31
N THR A 293 -5.04 -11.48 -4.48
CA THR A 293 -4.47 -12.84 -4.52
C THR A 293 -3.45 -12.99 -5.64
N GLN A 294 -3.77 -12.55 -6.86
CA GLN A 294 -2.88 -12.61 -8.02
C GLN A 294 -1.61 -11.74 -7.84
N VAL A 295 -1.72 -10.57 -7.20
CA VAL A 295 -0.58 -9.70 -6.88
C VAL A 295 0.32 -10.34 -5.83
N ASN A 296 -0.25 -10.98 -4.81
CA ASN A 296 0.51 -11.74 -3.81
C ASN A 296 1.26 -12.92 -4.43
N GLU A 297 0.59 -13.70 -5.29
CA GLU A 297 1.22 -14.77 -6.06
C GLU A 297 2.34 -14.24 -6.97
N LEU A 298 2.14 -13.10 -7.63
CA LEU A 298 3.18 -12.43 -8.41
C LEU A 298 4.38 -12.07 -7.53
N GLY A 299 4.17 -11.58 -6.31
CA GLY A 299 5.23 -11.32 -5.33
C GLY A 299 6.03 -12.57 -4.97
N VAL A 300 5.35 -13.71 -4.79
CA VAL A 300 6.00 -15.02 -4.55
C VAL A 300 6.82 -15.46 -5.77
N ILE A 301 6.29 -15.31 -6.98
CA ILE A 301 7.01 -15.64 -8.22
C ILE A 301 8.25 -14.75 -8.38
N ILE A 302 8.14 -13.45 -8.12
CA ILE A 302 9.28 -12.51 -8.13
C ILE A 302 10.34 -12.96 -7.12
N SER A 303 9.93 -13.34 -5.90
CA SER A 303 10.84 -13.86 -4.87
C SER A 303 11.61 -15.08 -5.35
N HIS A 304 10.92 -16.07 -5.93
CA HIS A 304 11.57 -17.28 -6.44
C HIS A 304 12.47 -17.05 -7.65
N GLU A 305 12.12 -16.15 -8.57
CA GLU A 305 12.91 -15.91 -9.79
C GLU A 305 14.12 -15.00 -9.57
N PHE A 306 14.03 -14.04 -8.65
CA PHE A 306 15.00 -12.95 -8.54
C PHE A 306 15.58 -12.73 -7.15
N LEU A 307 14.90 -13.14 -6.08
CA LEU A 307 15.26 -12.79 -4.71
C LEU A 307 15.81 -14.00 -3.95
N VAL A 308 15.91 -13.89 -2.62
CA VAL A 308 16.16 -15.05 -1.76
C VAL A 308 14.81 -15.78 -1.59
N PRO A 309 14.75 -17.12 -1.72
CA PRO A 309 13.50 -17.85 -1.51
C PRO A 309 12.95 -17.54 -0.12
N LEU A 310 11.66 -17.20 -0.04
CA LEU A 310 10.95 -17.18 1.23
C LEU A 310 11.08 -18.60 1.83
N GLU A 311 11.70 -18.73 3.01
CA GLU A 311 11.61 -19.98 3.76
C GLU A 311 10.11 -20.24 3.96
N ALA A 312 9.63 -21.41 3.52
CA ALA A 312 8.26 -21.80 3.78
C ALA A 312 8.04 -21.63 5.27
N SER A 313 7.12 -20.77 5.68
CA SER A 313 6.69 -20.68 7.06
C SER A 313 6.33 -22.10 7.45
N SER A 314 7.18 -22.73 8.27
CA SER A 314 6.88 -24.00 8.89
C SER A 314 5.57 -23.76 9.61
N GLY A 315 4.48 -24.30 9.05
CA GLY A 315 3.23 -24.39 9.76
C GLY A 315 3.53 -25.15 11.04
N THR A 316 3.63 -24.42 12.14
CA THR A 316 3.46 -25.01 13.45
C THR A 316 1.97 -25.31 13.55
N THR A 317 1.63 -26.51 13.09
CA THR A 317 0.65 -27.35 13.77
C THR A 317 1.04 -27.41 15.24
N ASP A 318 0.33 -26.64 16.06
CA ASP A 318 -0.34 -27.05 17.30
C ASP A 318 -1.19 -25.89 17.83
#